data_AF-S8F3Z7-F1
#
_entry.id   AF-S8F3Z7-F1
#
_cell.length_a   1.000
_cell.length_b   1.000
_cell.length_c   1.000
_cell.angle_alpha   90.00
_cell.angle_beta   90.00
_cell.angle_gamma   90.00
#
_symmetry.space_group_name_H-M   'P 1'
#
loop_
_entity.id
_entity.type
_entity.pdbx_description
1 polymer ?
#
loop_
_entity_poly.entity_id
_entity_poly.type
_entity_poly.pdbx_seq_one_letter_code
_entity_poly.pdbx_strand_id
1 'polypeptide(L)'
;MYIYWAWTPSNVSFLPALSRVPNGLLPLAAIPAGSPKTTLPRMPKALKDRISSGPSRRLQKVYPPTKPKRKSHPLPAPVRSNPAAQPRSLAERISAPAPRPLPDFKKKSTEEVVGILEKKVSATIERYQAIFDKKYLFESLLGDSQRALHRFADQLNWVSDNFDKADNWSKQQRDSISWACRCVGTVEFSTKEEPLVKRFRKVTKDLTSIANGGYLDWIVL
;
A
#
# COMPACT_ATOMS: atom_id res chain seq x y z
N MET A 1 -9.43 17.04 6.92
CA MET A 1 -9.48 16.10 8.07
C MET A 1 -8.05 15.78 8.42
N TYR A 2 -7.52 16.39 9.49
CA TYR A 2 -6.11 16.27 9.87
C TYR A 2 -5.88 15.00 10.69
N ILE A 3 -4.83 14.23 10.37
CA ILE A 3 -4.27 13.25 11.32
C ILE A 3 -3.62 14.06 12.43
N TYR A 4 -4.37 14.32 13.49
CA TYR A 4 -3.87 15.02 14.66
C TYR A 4 -3.01 14.06 15.49
N TRP A 5 -1.69 14.09 15.31
CA TRP A 5 -0.71 13.84 16.38
C TRP A 5 0.59 14.58 16.03
N ALA A 6 0.76 15.76 16.62
CA ALA A 6 2.08 16.36 16.81
C ALA A 6 2.90 15.39 17.67
N TRP A 7 3.82 14.66 17.05
CA TRP A 7 4.87 13.98 17.80
C TRP A 7 5.95 15.02 18.10
N THR A 8 5.97 15.54 19.32
CA THR A 8 7.16 16.17 19.87
C THR A 8 8.15 15.05 20.19
N PRO A 9 9.36 15.01 19.59
CA PRO A 9 10.42 14.16 20.09
C PRO A 9 10.78 14.65 21.48
N SER A 10 10.35 13.95 22.53
CA SER A 10 10.89 14.15 23.87
C SER A 10 12.29 13.57 23.92
N ASN A 11 13.27 14.35 23.46
CA ASN A 11 14.65 14.49 23.93
C ASN A 11 15.56 15.04 22.81
N VAL A 12 15.40 16.31 22.47
CA VAL A 12 16.55 17.18 22.18
C VAL A 12 16.24 18.53 22.80
N SER A 13 16.93 18.85 23.88
CA SER A 13 16.88 20.16 24.52
C SER A 13 17.28 21.24 23.51
N PHE A 14 16.31 21.92 22.91
CA PHE A 14 16.54 23.20 22.25
C PHE A 14 16.26 24.31 23.25
N LEU A 15 17.29 24.68 24.00
CA LEU A 15 17.36 26.01 24.60
C LEU A 15 17.66 27.01 23.48
N PRO A 16 16.97 28.16 23.40
CA PRO A 16 17.38 29.21 22.48
C PRO A 16 18.67 29.86 23.01
N ALA A 17 19.67 29.91 22.15
CA ALA A 17 20.93 30.59 22.41
C ALA A 17 20.70 32.09 22.65
N LEU A 18 21.07 32.57 23.83
CA LEU A 18 21.45 33.95 24.05
C LEU A 18 22.94 34.00 24.38
N SER A 19 23.67 34.69 23.51
CA SER A 19 25.07 35.05 23.59
C SER A 19 25.43 35.79 24.89
N ARG A 20 26.41 35.25 25.65
CA ARG A 20 27.57 35.99 26.19
C ARG A 20 28.49 35.07 27.01
N VAL A 21 29.70 34.86 26.50
CA VAL A 21 30.94 34.45 27.22
C VAL A 21 31.48 35.76 27.87
N PRO A 22 32.25 35.80 28.99
CA PRO A 22 33.38 34.90 29.25
C PRO A 22 33.80 34.58 30.71
N ASN A 23 34.82 33.73 30.78
CA ASN A 23 35.84 33.54 31.82
C ASN A 23 35.62 32.45 32.88
N GLY A 24 36.59 31.52 32.94
CA GLY A 24 37.00 30.90 34.20
C GLY A 24 37.31 29.40 34.14
N LEU A 25 38.56 29.07 33.83
CA LEU A 25 39.38 27.95 34.35
C LEU A 25 38.85 26.49 34.34
N LEU A 26 39.59 25.64 33.63
CA LEU A 26 39.76 24.20 33.90
C LEU A 26 40.50 23.98 35.25
N PRO A 27 40.44 22.77 35.85
CA PRO A 27 41.51 21.80 35.52
C PRO A 27 41.07 20.32 35.39
N LEU A 28 41.99 19.61 34.72
CA LEU A 28 42.21 18.16 34.56
C LEU A 28 41.74 17.23 35.69
N ALA A 29 41.22 16.06 35.29
CA ALA A 29 41.62 14.73 35.78
C ALA A 29 40.97 13.64 34.89
N ALA A 30 41.73 12.94 34.06
CA ALA A 30 42.40 11.66 34.34
C ALA A 30 41.50 10.43 34.04
N ILE A 31 41.83 9.78 32.92
CA ILE A 31 41.41 8.44 32.49
C ILE A 31 42.02 7.40 33.46
N PRO A 32 41.37 6.23 33.63
CA PRO A 32 42.15 5.00 33.53
C PRO A 32 41.56 3.99 32.54
N ALA A 33 42.49 3.45 31.77
CA ALA A 33 42.32 2.31 30.87
C ALA A 33 41.96 1.04 31.65
N GLY A 34 41.08 0.22 31.09
CA GLY A 34 40.73 -1.08 31.62
C GLY A 34 40.09 -1.96 30.56
N SER A 35 40.93 -2.66 29.80
CA SER A 35 40.52 -3.76 28.93
C SER A 35 40.16 -5.00 29.76
N PRO A 36 39.14 -5.77 29.35
CA PRO A 36 39.17 -7.22 29.51
C PRO A 36 39.18 -7.92 28.15
N LYS A 37 40.22 -8.74 27.95
CA LYS A 37 40.28 -9.84 26.97
C LYS A 37 39.27 -10.95 27.37
N THR A 38 39.15 -11.94 26.47
CA THR A 38 38.49 -13.27 26.61
C THR A 38 36.96 -13.25 26.41
N THR A 39 36.28 -14.09 25.61
CA THR A 39 36.58 -15.37 24.95
C THR A 39 35.50 -15.61 23.86
N LEU A 40 35.86 -16.07 22.66
CA LEU A 40 34.93 -16.62 21.67
C LEU A 40 34.45 -18.02 22.10
N PRO A 41 33.14 -18.35 22.11
CA PRO A 41 32.72 -19.73 22.13
C PRO A 41 32.87 -20.37 20.75
N ARG A 42 33.81 -21.31 20.70
CA ARG A 42 34.11 -22.29 19.65
C ARG A 42 32.90 -23.20 19.41
N MET A 43 32.56 -23.46 18.13
CA MET A 43 31.63 -24.52 17.71
C MET A 43 32.06 -25.91 18.24
N PRO A 44 31.13 -26.79 18.63
CA PRO A 44 31.34 -28.21 18.51
C PRO A 44 31.07 -28.67 17.07
N LYS A 45 32.08 -29.31 16.48
CA LYS A 45 32.09 -29.98 15.18
C LYS A 45 32.22 -31.49 15.44
N ALA A 46 31.54 -32.28 14.60
CA ALA A 46 31.48 -33.76 14.58
C ALA A 46 30.53 -34.35 15.62
N LEU A 47 29.66 -35.30 15.29
CA LEU A 47 29.83 -36.53 14.51
C LEU A 47 28.41 -36.86 13.95
N LYS A 48 28.08 -36.70 12.66
CA LYS A 48 28.39 -37.56 11.50
C LYS A 48 28.35 -39.06 11.79
N ASP A 49 27.67 -39.75 10.89
CA ASP A 49 27.40 -41.19 10.82
C ASP A 49 26.13 -41.60 11.59
N ARG A 50 25.16 -42.31 11.01
CA ARG A 50 25.14 -43.01 9.74
C ARG A 50 23.67 -43.33 9.38
N ILE A 51 23.26 -42.90 8.20
CA ILE A 51 22.56 -43.67 7.16
C ILE A 51 21.39 -44.56 7.63
N SER A 52 20.17 -44.28 7.17
CA SER A 52 19.52 -45.07 6.10
C SER A 52 18.00 -44.80 6.02
N SER A 53 17.48 -44.92 4.79
CA SER A 53 16.06 -44.84 4.38
C SER A 53 15.45 -43.43 4.46
N GLY A 54 15.38 -42.65 3.38
CA GLY A 54 14.76 -42.98 2.09
C GLY A 54 13.38 -42.32 2.06
N PRO A 55 13.08 -41.37 1.15
CA PRO A 55 11.75 -40.76 1.10
C PRO A 55 10.78 -41.78 0.50
N SER A 56 10.01 -42.45 1.35
CA SER A 56 8.84 -43.22 0.92
C SER A 56 7.79 -42.23 0.41
N ARG A 57 7.85 -41.96 -0.89
CA ARG A 57 6.76 -41.31 -1.64
C ARG A 57 5.54 -42.20 -1.51
N ARG A 58 4.69 -41.94 -0.51
CA ARG A 58 3.30 -42.37 -0.56
C ARG A 58 2.68 -41.69 -1.77
N LEU A 59 2.47 -42.49 -2.81
CA LEU A 59 1.58 -42.24 -3.93
C LEU A 59 0.20 -41.85 -3.38
N GLN A 60 -0.04 -40.56 -3.20
CA GLN A 60 -1.41 -40.07 -3.22
C GLN A 60 -1.91 -40.27 -4.64
N LYS A 61 -2.87 -41.19 -4.78
CA LYS A 61 -3.63 -41.42 -6.00
C LYS A 61 -4.41 -40.13 -6.28
N VAL A 62 -3.86 -39.26 -7.13
CA VAL A 62 -4.54 -38.08 -7.64
C VAL A 62 -5.60 -38.57 -8.61
N TYR A 63 -6.85 -38.61 -8.15
CA TYR A 63 -7.98 -38.70 -9.07
C TYR A 63 -8.06 -37.38 -9.84
N PRO A 64 -8.26 -37.40 -11.17
CA PRO A 64 -8.49 -36.16 -11.91
C PRO A 64 -9.80 -35.51 -11.41
N PRO A 65 -9.86 -34.18 -11.26
CA PRO A 65 -11.10 -33.50 -10.93
C PRO A 65 -12.13 -33.79 -12.01
N THR A 66 -13.28 -34.32 -11.60
CA THR A 66 -14.40 -34.63 -12.48
C THR A 66 -14.88 -33.32 -13.10
N LYS A 67 -14.83 -33.22 -14.45
CA LYS A 67 -15.35 -32.08 -15.21
C LYS A 67 -16.80 -31.83 -14.78
N PRO A 68 -17.22 -30.57 -14.51
CA PRO A 68 -18.63 -30.30 -14.29
C PRO A 68 -19.41 -30.68 -15.55
N LYS A 69 -20.37 -31.59 -15.38
CA LYS A 69 -21.30 -32.05 -16.41
C LYS A 69 -22.16 -30.84 -16.81
N ARG A 70 -21.83 -30.18 -17.92
CA ARG A 70 -22.69 -29.17 -18.54
C ARG A 70 -24.04 -29.83 -18.82
N LYS A 71 -25.07 -29.44 -18.07
CA LYS A 71 -26.45 -29.65 -18.49
C LYS A 71 -26.64 -28.77 -19.72
N SER A 72 -26.77 -29.39 -20.88
CA SER A 72 -27.15 -28.71 -22.11
C SER A 72 -28.57 -28.19 -21.91
N HIS A 73 -28.71 -26.89 -21.66
CA HIS A 73 -30.00 -26.24 -21.83
C HIS A 73 -30.30 -26.23 -23.34
N PRO A 74 -31.51 -26.62 -23.78
CA PRO A 74 -31.89 -26.48 -25.18
C PRO A 74 -31.77 -25.00 -25.57
N LEU A 75 -31.12 -24.73 -26.69
CA LEU A 75 -31.14 -23.41 -27.31
C LEU A 75 -32.60 -23.01 -27.59
N PRO A 76 -32.99 -21.74 -27.41
CA PRO A 76 -34.27 -21.26 -27.90
C PRO A 76 -34.36 -21.52 -29.41
N ALA A 77 -35.48 -22.07 -29.86
CA ALA A 77 -35.73 -22.35 -31.26
C ALA A 77 -35.53 -21.07 -32.11
N PRO A 78 -35.02 -21.19 -33.36
CA PRO A 78 -34.90 -20.05 -34.26
C PRO A 78 -36.25 -19.37 -34.44
N VAL A 79 -36.31 -18.07 -34.13
CA VAL A 79 -37.47 -17.25 -34.44
C VAL A 79 -37.64 -17.26 -35.97
N ARG A 80 -38.71 -17.91 -36.42
CA ARG A 80 -39.14 -17.94 -37.82
C ARG A 80 -39.51 -16.51 -38.22
N SER A 81 -38.55 -15.80 -38.79
CA SER A 81 -38.75 -14.45 -39.31
C SER A 81 -39.57 -14.54 -40.59
N ASN A 82 -40.66 -13.78 -40.64
CA ASN A 82 -41.52 -13.62 -41.83
C ASN A 82 -40.70 -13.37 -43.10
N PRO A 83 -41.01 -14.02 -44.24
CA PRO A 83 -40.36 -13.74 -45.51
C PRO A 83 -41.04 -12.52 -46.17
N ALA A 84 -40.77 -11.32 -45.67
CA ALA A 84 -41.24 -10.09 -46.31
C ALA A 84 -40.31 -8.88 -46.13
N ALA A 85 -39.01 -9.09 -45.86
CA ALA A 85 -38.02 -8.04 -45.90
C ALA A 85 -36.70 -8.58 -46.45
N GLN A 86 -36.46 -8.33 -47.74
CA GLN A 86 -35.17 -8.58 -48.38
C GLN A 86 -34.07 -7.84 -47.61
N PRO A 87 -32.97 -8.49 -47.18
CA PRO A 87 -31.83 -7.79 -46.60
C PRO A 87 -31.16 -6.95 -47.70
N ARG A 88 -31.12 -5.63 -47.49
CA ARG A 88 -30.41 -4.68 -48.36
C ARG A 88 -28.98 -5.15 -48.60
N SER A 89 -28.51 -4.97 -49.84
CA SER A 89 -27.18 -5.40 -50.26
C SER A 89 -26.09 -4.73 -49.42
N LEU A 90 -24.94 -5.38 -49.27
CA LEU A 90 -23.82 -4.88 -48.47
C LEU A 90 -23.33 -3.52 -49.00
N ALA A 91 -23.39 -3.30 -50.32
CA ALA A 91 -23.11 -2.02 -50.97
C ALA A 91 -24.08 -0.89 -50.55
N GLU A 92 -25.36 -1.21 -50.39
CA GLU A 92 -26.40 -0.27 -49.95
C GLU A 92 -26.25 0.13 -48.47
N ARG A 93 -25.67 -0.77 -47.64
CA ARG A 93 -25.35 -0.46 -46.23
C ARG A 93 -24.15 0.46 -46.07
N ILE A 94 -23.21 0.44 -47.02
CA ILE A 94 -22.01 1.28 -46.99
C ILE A 94 -22.28 2.68 -47.59
N SER A 95 -23.23 2.80 -48.53
CA SER A 95 -23.67 4.09 -49.09
C SER A 95 -24.68 4.85 -48.20
N ALA A 96 -25.12 4.26 -47.09
CA ALA A 96 -25.98 4.97 -46.15
C ALA A 96 -25.21 6.12 -45.46
N PRO A 97 -25.84 7.29 -45.24
CA PRO A 97 -25.21 8.38 -44.48
C PRO A 97 -24.71 7.84 -43.14
N ALA A 98 -23.47 8.16 -42.80
CA ALA A 98 -22.79 7.62 -41.63
C ALA A 98 -23.70 7.70 -40.38
N PRO A 99 -23.78 6.62 -39.57
CA PRO A 99 -24.50 6.66 -38.30
C PRO A 99 -24.00 7.86 -37.48
N ARG A 100 -24.94 8.58 -36.88
CA ARG A 100 -24.68 9.76 -36.04
C ARG A 100 -23.47 9.52 -35.13
N PRO A 101 -22.61 10.54 -34.88
CA PRO A 101 -21.45 10.36 -34.01
C PRO A 101 -21.90 9.70 -32.71
N LEU A 102 -21.27 8.58 -32.39
CA LEU A 102 -21.46 7.90 -31.12
C LEU A 102 -21.27 8.92 -29.98
N PRO A 103 -22.05 8.82 -28.88
CA PRO A 103 -21.88 9.72 -27.75
C PRO A 103 -20.42 9.67 -27.33
N ASP A 104 -19.76 10.82 -27.40
CA ASP A 104 -18.36 10.99 -27.06
C ASP A 104 -18.20 10.45 -25.63
N PHE A 105 -17.46 9.35 -25.46
CA PHE A 105 -17.24 8.73 -24.15
C PHE A 105 -16.53 9.76 -23.29
N LYS A 106 -17.32 10.55 -22.53
CA LYS A 106 -16.88 11.71 -21.75
C LYS A 106 -15.56 11.38 -21.05
N LYS A 107 -14.46 11.95 -21.56
CA LYS A 107 -13.23 12.08 -20.79
C LYS A 107 -13.62 12.85 -19.54
N LYS A 108 -13.43 12.24 -18.37
CA LYS A 108 -13.65 12.91 -17.07
C LYS A 108 -12.88 14.22 -17.09
N SER A 109 -13.52 15.31 -16.68
CA SER A 109 -12.85 16.59 -16.57
C SER A 109 -11.71 16.46 -15.55
N THR A 110 -10.68 17.30 -15.69
CA THR A 110 -9.58 17.36 -14.71
C THR A 110 -10.10 17.55 -13.29
N GLU A 111 -11.10 18.42 -13.13
CA GLU A 111 -11.78 18.69 -11.88
C GLU A 111 -12.47 17.44 -11.29
N GLU A 112 -13.19 16.66 -12.10
CA GLU A 112 -13.78 15.39 -11.65
C GLU A 112 -12.71 14.39 -11.20
N VAL A 113 -11.57 14.33 -11.91
CA VAL A 113 -10.45 13.45 -11.53
C VAL A 113 -9.84 13.87 -10.19
N VAL A 114 -9.63 15.16 -9.98
CA VAL A 114 -9.10 15.71 -8.72
C VAL A 114 -10.08 15.47 -7.57
N GLY A 115 -11.37 15.74 -7.75
CA GLY A 115 -12.38 15.49 -6.70
C GLY A 115 -12.51 14.00 -6.32
N ILE A 116 -12.32 13.08 -7.28
CA ILE A 116 -12.23 11.64 -6.97
C ILE A 116 -10.95 11.32 -6.19
N LEU A 117 -9.82 11.94 -6.54
CA LEU A 117 -8.55 11.73 -5.86
C LEU A 117 -8.59 12.25 -4.42
N GLU A 118 -9.17 13.42 -4.19
CA GLU A 118 -9.37 14.01 -2.86
C GLU A 118 -10.14 13.07 -1.92
N LYS A 119 -11.25 12.51 -2.41
CA LYS A 119 -12.04 11.53 -1.64
C LYS A 119 -11.23 10.27 -1.31
N LYS A 120 -10.40 9.80 -2.24
CA LYS A 120 -9.53 8.63 -2.01
C LYS A 120 -8.44 8.91 -0.98
N VAL A 121 -7.79 10.07 -1.08
CA VAL A 121 -6.76 10.48 -0.11
C VAL A 121 -7.37 10.64 1.27
N SER A 122 -8.51 11.33 1.37
CA SER A 122 -9.25 11.47 2.62
C SER A 122 -9.57 10.11 3.24
N ALA A 123 -10.19 9.19 2.49
CA ALA A 123 -10.49 7.84 2.97
C ALA A 123 -9.24 7.04 3.40
N THR A 124 -8.11 7.27 2.72
CA THR A 124 -6.82 6.62 3.05
C THR A 124 -6.25 7.18 4.36
N ILE A 125 -6.36 8.49 4.56
CA ILE A 125 -5.99 9.17 5.80
C ILE A 125 -6.79 8.63 6.99
N GLU A 126 -8.12 8.47 6.86
CA GLU A 126 -8.94 7.89 7.95
C GLU A 126 -8.52 6.45 8.29
N ARG A 127 -8.14 5.66 7.28
CA ARG A 127 -7.60 4.32 7.51
C ARG A 127 -6.29 4.37 8.29
N TYR A 128 -5.38 5.27 7.94
CA TYR A 128 -4.14 5.45 8.70
C TYR A 128 -4.41 5.90 10.13
N GLN A 129 -5.40 6.76 10.35
CA GLN A 129 -5.82 7.16 11.69
C GLN A 129 -6.20 5.94 12.54
N ALA A 130 -6.95 4.97 11.99
CA ALA A 130 -7.31 3.75 12.72
C ALA A 130 -6.10 2.91 13.18
N ILE A 131 -4.94 3.02 12.50
CA ILE A 131 -3.68 2.42 12.95
C ILE A 131 -3.09 3.22 14.12
N PHE A 132 -2.99 4.54 13.98
CA PHE A 132 -2.41 5.42 14.99
C PHE A 132 -3.24 5.47 16.28
N ASP A 133 -4.56 5.29 16.19
CA ASP A 133 -5.45 5.18 17.34
C ASP A 133 -5.12 3.98 18.23
N LYS A 134 -4.45 2.95 17.69
CA LYS A 134 -3.94 1.81 18.46
C LYS A 134 -2.51 2.07 18.94
N LYS A 135 -2.31 3.19 19.64
CA LYS A 135 -0.99 3.66 20.13
C LYS A 135 -0.13 2.57 20.74
N TYR A 136 -0.66 1.82 21.71
CA TYR A 136 0.09 0.74 22.38
C TYR A 136 0.56 -0.37 21.43
N LEU A 137 -0.21 -0.66 20.36
CA LEU A 137 0.22 -1.62 19.34
C LEU A 137 1.20 -0.98 18.37
N PHE A 138 0.99 0.29 18.02
CA PHE A 138 1.86 1.03 17.12
C PHE A 138 3.26 1.21 17.73
N GLU A 139 3.34 1.57 19.00
CA GLU A 139 4.59 1.69 19.77
C GLU A 139 5.35 0.36 19.88
N SER A 140 4.65 -0.77 19.79
CA SER A 140 5.26 -2.11 19.77
C SER A 140 5.88 -2.52 18.41
N LEU A 141 5.69 -1.71 17.36
CA LEU A 141 6.28 -1.95 16.05
C LEU A 141 7.79 -1.66 16.04
N LEU A 142 8.50 -2.24 15.08
CA LEU A 142 9.91 -1.91 14.82
C LEU A 142 10.03 -0.45 14.37
N GLY A 143 11.10 0.23 14.79
CA GLY A 143 11.31 1.65 14.52
C GLY A 143 11.32 2.01 13.03
N ASP A 144 11.83 1.13 12.16
CA ASP A 144 11.79 1.34 10.70
C ASP A 144 10.35 1.32 10.16
N SER A 145 9.50 0.42 10.66
CA SER A 145 8.09 0.36 10.28
C SER A 145 7.33 1.59 10.76
N GLN A 146 7.57 2.03 12.00
CA GLN A 146 6.96 3.26 12.53
C GLN A 146 7.34 4.47 11.66
N ARG A 147 8.64 4.65 11.38
CA ARG A 147 9.15 5.74 10.54
C ARG A 147 8.53 5.73 9.15
N ALA A 148 8.47 4.57 8.49
CA ALA A 148 7.87 4.44 7.17
C ALA A 148 6.39 4.82 7.17
N LEU A 149 5.63 4.36 8.18
CA LEU A 149 4.20 4.66 8.30
C LEU A 149 3.95 6.14 8.61
N HIS A 150 4.77 6.76 9.48
CA HIS A 150 4.71 8.19 9.76
C HIS A 150 5.01 9.02 8.52
N ARG A 151 6.15 8.77 7.87
CA ARG A 151 6.53 9.47 6.64
C ARG A 151 5.41 9.43 5.60
N PHE A 152 4.82 8.26 5.40
CA PHE A 152 3.76 8.10 4.41
C PHE A 152 2.47 8.83 4.82
N ALA A 153 2.11 8.84 6.11
CA ALA A 153 0.99 9.62 6.61
C ALA A 153 1.22 11.12 6.43
N ASP A 154 2.43 11.61 6.70
CA ASP A 154 2.80 13.02 6.50
C ASP A 154 2.70 13.39 5.02
N GLN A 155 3.15 12.52 4.12
CA GLN A 155 3.01 12.72 2.67
C GLN A 155 1.54 12.73 2.23
N LEU A 156 0.68 11.88 2.80
CA LEU A 156 -0.76 11.92 2.53
C LEU A 156 -1.41 13.22 3.02
N ASN A 157 -1.03 13.70 4.21
CA ASN A 157 -1.51 14.97 4.73
C ASN A 157 -1.07 16.13 3.82
N TRP A 158 0.19 16.14 3.39
CA TRP A 158 0.68 17.14 2.43
C TRP A 158 -0.13 17.13 1.13
N VAL A 159 -0.46 15.95 0.59
CA VAL A 159 -1.33 15.84 -0.59
C VAL A 159 -2.70 16.44 -0.30
N SER A 160 -3.30 16.12 0.85
CA SER A 160 -4.59 16.66 1.27
C SER A 160 -4.58 18.18 1.38
N ASP A 161 -3.49 18.76 1.88
CA ASP A 161 -3.35 20.21 2.10
C ASP A 161 -3.01 20.98 0.80
N ASN A 162 -2.59 20.30 -0.27
CA ASN A 162 -2.17 20.94 -1.53
C ASN A 162 -3.07 20.61 -2.73
N PHE A 163 -4.30 20.15 -2.48
CA PHE A 163 -5.27 19.89 -3.57
C PHE A 163 -5.65 21.15 -4.36
N ASP A 164 -5.54 22.34 -3.77
CA ASP A 164 -5.68 23.64 -4.45
C ASP A 164 -4.69 23.80 -5.61
N LYS A 165 -3.53 23.13 -5.54
CA LYS A 165 -2.47 23.13 -6.57
C LYS A 165 -2.50 21.88 -7.43
N ALA A 166 -3.53 21.04 -7.32
CA ALA A 166 -3.58 19.75 -8.01
C ALA A 166 -3.57 19.87 -9.55
N ASP A 167 -4.00 21.01 -10.09
CA ASP A 167 -3.91 21.30 -11.52
C ASP A 167 -2.46 21.40 -12.02
N ASN A 168 -1.53 21.78 -11.14
CA ASN A 168 -0.09 21.83 -11.44
C ASN A 168 0.58 20.45 -11.32
N TRP A 169 -0.12 19.44 -10.81
CA TRP A 169 0.44 18.09 -10.72
C TRP A 169 0.43 17.42 -12.08
N SER A 170 1.58 16.87 -12.43
CA SER A 170 1.71 15.99 -13.59
C SER A 170 0.74 14.81 -13.48
N LYS A 171 0.36 14.26 -14.62
CA LYS A 171 -0.46 13.05 -14.66
C LYS A 171 0.19 11.92 -13.84
N GLN A 172 1.52 11.78 -13.91
CA GLN A 172 2.27 10.78 -13.15
C GLN A 172 2.11 10.95 -11.64
N GLN A 173 2.18 12.18 -11.12
CA GLN A 173 1.98 12.43 -9.69
C GLN A 173 0.58 12.03 -9.23
N ARG A 174 -0.46 12.43 -9.99
CA ARG A 174 -1.86 12.07 -9.71
C ARG A 174 -2.10 10.56 -9.77
N ASP A 175 -1.55 9.90 -10.78
CA ASP A 175 -1.63 8.45 -10.91
C ASP A 175 -0.90 7.77 -9.75
N SER A 176 0.27 8.27 -9.33
CA SER A 176 1.03 7.72 -8.21
C SER A 176 0.27 7.82 -6.89
N ILE A 177 -0.36 8.97 -6.59
CA ILE A 177 -1.23 9.15 -5.42
C ILE A 177 -2.42 8.17 -5.50
N SER A 178 -3.05 8.06 -6.67
CA SER A 178 -4.19 7.16 -6.88
C SER A 178 -3.80 5.69 -6.66
N TRP A 179 -2.61 5.28 -7.11
CA TRP A 179 -2.04 3.95 -6.88
C TRP A 179 -1.74 3.71 -5.41
N ALA A 180 -1.11 4.66 -4.73
CA ALA A 180 -0.83 4.60 -3.30
C ALA A 180 -2.12 4.35 -2.49
N CYS A 181 -3.15 5.18 -2.73
CA CYS A 181 -4.46 5.04 -2.10
C CYS A 181 -5.12 3.70 -2.44
N ARG A 182 -4.98 3.21 -3.69
CA ARG A 182 -5.52 1.91 -4.09
C ARG A 182 -4.83 0.77 -3.35
N CYS A 183 -3.51 0.80 -3.22
CA CYS A 183 -2.75 -0.22 -2.50
C CYS A 183 -3.19 -0.29 -1.04
N VAL A 184 -3.29 0.85 -0.35
CA VAL A 184 -3.85 0.90 1.02
C VAL A 184 -5.32 0.43 1.04
N GLY A 185 -6.06 0.79 -0.01
CA GLY A 185 -7.43 0.34 -0.30
C GLY A 185 -7.61 -1.18 -0.21
N THR A 186 -6.61 -1.94 -0.69
CA THR A 186 -6.62 -3.41 -0.72
C THR A 186 -6.23 -4.07 0.58
N VAL A 187 -5.61 -3.34 1.52
CA VAL A 187 -5.25 -3.89 2.82
C VAL A 187 -6.52 -4.08 3.65
N GLU A 188 -6.74 -5.30 4.09
CA GLU A 188 -7.93 -5.67 4.86
C GLU A 188 -7.65 -5.45 6.36
N PHE A 189 -8.19 -4.36 6.91
CA PHE A 189 -7.93 -3.95 8.30
C PHE A 189 -8.64 -4.85 9.31
N SER A 190 -9.83 -5.33 8.98
CA SER A 190 -10.65 -6.19 9.82
C SER A 190 -11.44 -7.14 8.93
N THR A 191 -11.68 -8.35 9.42
CA THR A 191 -12.68 -9.28 8.83
C THR A 191 -13.84 -9.46 9.79
N LYS A 192 -14.81 -10.32 9.44
CA LYS A 192 -15.90 -10.68 10.35
C LYS A 192 -15.38 -11.48 11.56
N GLU A 193 -14.30 -12.23 11.37
CA GLU A 193 -13.70 -13.15 12.35
C GLU A 193 -12.57 -12.50 13.16
N GLU A 194 -11.83 -11.56 12.55
CA GLU A 194 -10.65 -10.94 13.15
C GLU A 194 -10.73 -9.40 13.14
N PRO A 195 -10.85 -8.75 14.31
CA PRO A 195 -10.76 -7.30 14.40
C PRO A 195 -9.32 -6.81 14.16
N LEU A 196 -9.18 -5.52 13.85
CA LEU A 196 -7.89 -4.87 13.60
C LEU A 196 -6.82 -5.18 14.65
N VAL A 197 -7.17 -5.24 15.94
CA VAL A 197 -6.23 -5.55 17.02
C VAL A 197 -5.52 -6.90 16.81
N LYS A 198 -6.24 -7.93 16.35
CA LYS A 198 -5.65 -9.25 16.08
C LYS A 198 -4.79 -9.24 14.82
N ARG A 199 -5.18 -8.45 13.81
CA ARG A 199 -4.50 -8.36 12.51
C ARG A 199 -3.41 -7.29 12.47
N PHE A 200 -3.23 -6.51 13.53
CA PHE A 200 -2.46 -5.27 13.53
C PHE A 200 -1.07 -5.46 12.94
N ARG A 201 -0.33 -6.47 13.40
CA ARG A 201 1.02 -6.78 12.89
C ARG A 201 1.03 -7.10 11.40
N LYS A 202 0.02 -7.81 10.88
CA LYS A 202 -0.08 -8.13 9.46
C LYS A 202 -0.39 -6.85 8.67
N VAL A 203 -1.39 -6.10 9.10
CA VAL A 203 -1.81 -4.85 8.46
C VAL A 203 -0.65 -3.85 8.40
N THR A 204 0.06 -3.62 9.50
CA THR A 204 1.17 -2.66 9.52
C THR A 204 2.36 -3.11 8.69
N LYS A 205 2.61 -4.43 8.57
CA LYS A 205 3.62 -4.96 7.65
C LYS A 205 3.25 -4.68 6.19
N ASP A 206 2.00 -4.92 5.81
CA ASP A 206 1.52 -4.65 4.45
C ASP A 206 1.58 -3.15 4.14
N LEU A 207 1.11 -2.31 5.07
CA LEU A 207 1.19 -0.84 4.94
C LEU A 207 2.63 -0.33 4.90
N THR A 208 3.54 -0.91 5.67
CA THR A 208 4.98 -0.56 5.63
C THR A 208 5.57 -0.90 4.27
N SER A 209 5.20 -2.04 3.69
CA SER A 209 5.63 -2.39 2.33
C SER A 209 5.08 -1.41 1.29
N ILE A 210 3.86 -0.91 1.46
CA ILE A 210 3.27 0.09 0.57
C ILE A 210 3.98 1.44 0.74
N ALA A 211 4.22 1.86 1.97
CA ALA A 211 4.93 3.11 2.29
C ALA A 211 6.33 3.14 1.69
N ASN A 212 7.05 2.01 1.75
CA ASN A 212 8.37 1.87 1.14
C ASN A 212 8.34 1.62 -0.37
N GLY A 213 7.15 1.54 -0.99
CA GLY A 213 6.98 1.37 -2.43
C GLY A 213 7.30 2.60 -3.26
N GLY A 214 7.60 3.74 -2.61
CA GLY A 214 8.11 4.95 -3.26
C GLY A 214 7.09 5.76 -4.07
N TYR A 215 5.80 5.45 -3.95
CA TYR A 215 4.74 6.15 -4.68
C TYR A 215 4.73 7.67 -4.43
N LEU A 216 5.08 8.07 -3.21
CA LEU A 216 5.03 9.47 -2.77
C LEU A 216 6.44 10.05 -2.55
N ASP A 217 7.51 9.39 -3.00
CA ASP A 217 8.89 9.82 -2.74
C ASP A 217 9.26 11.17 -3.36
N TRP A 218 8.51 11.62 -4.37
CA TRP A 218 8.65 12.95 -4.96
C TRP A 218 8.20 14.08 -4.01
N ILE A 219 7.49 13.75 -2.92
CA ILE A 219 7.11 14.66 -1.85
C ILE A 219 8.19 14.58 -0.76
N VAL A 220 8.93 15.67 -0.60
CA VAL A 220 9.96 15.85 0.44
C VAL A 220 9.39 16.78 1.50
N LEU A 221 9.41 16.33 2.76
CA LEU A 221 8.85 17.01 3.93
C LEU A 221 9.94 17.32 4.95
#